data_AF-A0A842Y1M3-F1
#
_entry.id   AF-A0A842Y1M3-F1
#
_cell.length_a   1.000
_cell.length_b   1.000
_cell.length_c   1.000
_cell.angle_alpha   90.00
_cell.angle_beta   90.00
_cell.angle_gamma   90.00
#
_symmetry.space_group_name_H-M   'P 1'
#
loop_
_entity.id
_entity.type
_entity.pdbx_description
1 polymer ?
#
loop_
_entity_poly.entity_id
_entity_poly.type
_entity_poly.pdbx_seq_one_letter_code
_entity_poly.pdbx_strand_id
1 'polypeptide(L)'
;RGREIVIDGYNIIIGMESILEKKAYLCDDGVVRDTKGAFRSYETHENTGKAIELILGFLNEVKPSFTCFLLDSQISKSGLFARMLREKLDECGIEGDAKTSKHADYELKNSECIVASGDGVIIDSAGKVVNFLRCVVSGFKELEDGIIRIDGVL
;
A
#
# COMPACT_ATOMS: atom_id res chain seq x y z
N ARG A 1 -10.22 5.44 11.86
CA ARG A 1 -10.79 4.47 12.83
C ARG A 1 -12.24 4.17 12.44
N GLY A 2 -12.67 2.92 12.54
CA GLY A 2 -14.08 2.49 12.40
C GLY A 2 -14.74 2.66 11.03
N ARG A 3 -13.95 2.91 9.98
CA ARG A 3 -14.43 3.01 8.59
C ARG A 3 -13.77 1.90 7.78
N GLU A 4 -14.43 1.49 6.70
CA GLU A 4 -13.89 0.52 5.74
C GLU A 4 -12.81 1.17 4.88
N ILE A 5 -11.75 0.40 4.62
CA ILE A 5 -10.62 0.84 3.81
C ILE A 5 -10.31 -0.18 2.72
N VAL A 6 -10.08 0.31 1.51
CA VAL A 6 -9.56 -0.47 0.38
C VAL A 6 -8.13 -0.03 0.11
N ILE A 7 -7.20 -0.96 0.19
CA ILE A 7 -5.77 -0.76 0.01
C ILE A 7 -5.40 -1.13 -1.42
N ASP A 8 -4.72 -0.21 -2.11
CA ASP A 8 -4.07 -0.42 -3.40
C ASP A 8 -2.84 -1.33 -3.21
N GLY A 9 -3.07 -2.64 -3.27
CA GLY A 9 -2.20 -3.62 -2.62
C GLY A 9 -0.76 -3.62 -3.13
N TYR A 10 -0.56 -3.73 -4.45
CA TYR A 10 0.80 -3.76 -5.01
C TYR A 10 1.52 -2.42 -4.83
N ASN A 11 0.86 -1.29 -5.10
CA ASN A 11 1.48 0.02 -4.96
C ASN A 11 1.92 0.29 -3.52
N ILE A 12 1.12 -0.10 -2.52
CA ILE A 12 1.47 0.06 -1.12
C ILE A 12 2.60 -0.89 -0.70
N ILE A 13 2.53 -2.17 -1.08
CA ILE A 13 3.54 -3.15 -0.67
C ILE A 13 4.90 -2.81 -1.31
N ILE A 14 4.93 -2.51 -2.60
CA ILE A 14 6.16 -2.12 -3.33
C ILE A 14 6.71 -0.78 -2.79
N GLY A 15 5.82 0.16 -2.46
CA GLY A 15 6.21 1.42 -1.82
C GLY A 15 6.89 1.19 -0.46
N MET A 16 6.34 0.30 0.36
CA MET A 16 6.93 -0.08 1.64
C MET A 16 8.26 -0.82 1.48
N GLU A 17 8.37 -1.74 0.51
CA GLU A 17 9.65 -2.38 0.16
C GLU A 17 10.70 -1.34 -0.22
N SER A 18 10.34 -0.34 -1.05
CA SER A 18 11.23 0.73 -1.46
C SER A 18 11.70 1.60 -0.28
N ILE A 19 10.83 1.87 0.69
CA ILE A 19 11.17 2.60 1.92
C ILE A 19 12.18 1.77 2.75
N LEU A 20 11.91 0.48 2.94
CA LEU A 20 12.80 -0.42 3.69
C LEU A 20 14.18 -0.56 3.03
N GLU A 21 14.23 -0.55 1.70
CA GLU A 21 15.48 -0.57 0.92
C GLU A 21 16.22 0.77 0.87
N LYS A 22 15.66 1.83 1.49
CA LYS A 22 16.16 3.21 1.40
C LYS A 22 16.26 3.75 -0.02
N LYS A 23 15.34 3.31 -0.88
CA LYS A 23 15.21 3.72 -2.29
C LYS A 23 13.96 4.55 -2.56
N ALA A 24 13.21 4.91 -1.52
CA ALA A 24 12.05 5.77 -1.63
C ALA A 24 12.47 7.24 -1.64
N TYR A 25 12.01 7.98 -2.66
CA TYR A 25 12.13 9.42 -2.72
C TYR A 25 10.85 10.08 -2.21
N LEU A 26 10.97 11.01 -1.26
CA LEU A 26 9.87 11.86 -0.87
C LEU A 26 9.78 13.02 -1.88
N CYS A 27 8.84 12.94 -2.81
CA CYS A 27 8.45 14.10 -3.61
C CYS A 27 7.34 14.86 -2.87
N ASP A 28 7.25 16.18 -3.10
CA ASP A 28 6.32 17.10 -2.44
C ASP A 28 4.84 16.76 -2.67
N ASP A 29 4.54 15.94 -3.68
CA ASP A 29 3.21 15.40 -4.02
C ASP A 29 2.92 14.03 -3.37
N GLY A 30 3.85 13.50 -2.59
CA GLY A 30 3.73 12.23 -1.89
C GLY A 30 4.51 11.11 -2.58
N VAL A 31 5.61 10.70 -1.94
CA VAL A 31 6.37 9.44 -2.14
C VAL A 31 6.33 8.89 -3.58
N VAL A 32 7.30 9.27 -4.43
CA VAL A 32 7.35 8.81 -5.82
C VAL A 32 8.55 7.89 -6.07
N ARG A 33 8.18 6.61 -6.28
CA ARG A 33 8.63 5.58 -7.25
C ARG A 33 10.12 5.24 -7.43
N ASP A 34 10.41 3.95 -7.20
CA ASP A 34 11.30 3.18 -8.07
C ASP A 34 10.68 3.14 -9.49
N THR A 35 11.47 3.49 -10.51
CA THR A 35 11.09 3.59 -11.92
C THR A 35 10.83 2.22 -12.55
N LYS A 36 9.86 1.45 -12.06
CA LYS A 36 9.40 0.19 -12.64
C LYS A 36 7.94 0.30 -13.08
N GLY A 37 7.68 1.18 -14.06
CA GLY A 37 6.37 1.40 -14.68
C GLY A 37 5.80 0.23 -15.48
N ALA A 38 6.12 -1.02 -15.15
CA ALA A 38 5.56 -2.20 -15.79
C ALA A 38 5.74 -3.45 -14.91
N PHE A 39 5.06 -3.53 -13.77
CA PHE A 39 4.98 -4.78 -13.00
C PHE A 39 4.14 -5.81 -13.76
N ARG A 40 4.67 -6.41 -14.83
CA ARG A 40 4.06 -7.62 -15.44
C ARG A 40 4.33 -8.88 -14.60
N SER A 41 5.29 -8.80 -13.68
CA SER A 41 5.65 -9.85 -12.74
C SER A 41 6.08 -9.22 -11.42
N TYR A 42 5.30 -9.44 -10.36
CA TYR A 42 5.72 -9.23 -8.99
C TYR A 42 6.17 -10.57 -8.42
N GLU A 43 7.31 -10.59 -7.75
CA GLU A 43 7.76 -11.72 -6.95
C GLU A 43 8.06 -11.20 -5.54
N THR A 44 7.75 -12.02 -4.54
CA THR A 44 8.08 -11.70 -3.16
C THR A 44 9.60 -11.70 -2.99
N HIS A 45 10.14 -10.70 -2.30
CA HIS A 45 11.56 -10.55 -2.01
C HIS A 45 11.81 -10.54 -0.48
N GLU A 46 13.08 -10.42 -0.08
CA GLU A 46 13.52 -10.47 1.33
C GLU A 46 12.73 -9.50 2.23
N ASN A 47 12.37 -8.32 1.70
CA ASN A 47 11.65 -7.28 2.46
C ASN A 47 10.12 -7.37 2.38
N THR A 48 9.54 -8.24 1.55
CA THR A 48 8.07 -8.31 1.38
C THR A 48 7.37 -8.66 2.69
N GLY A 49 7.91 -9.63 3.43
CA GLY A 49 7.35 -10.02 4.73
C GLY A 49 7.36 -8.84 5.72
N LYS A 50 8.48 -8.12 5.79
CA LYS A 50 8.62 -6.97 6.69
C LYS A 50 7.72 -5.80 6.29
N ALA A 51 7.55 -5.55 4.99
CA ALA A 51 6.63 -4.55 4.47
C ALA A 51 5.19 -4.84 4.91
N ILE A 52 4.75 -6.10 4.75
CA ILE A 52 3.41 -6.53 5.17
C ILE A 52 3.23 -6.41 6.69
N GLU A 53 4.21 -6.81 7.50
CA GLU A 53 4.16 -6.65 8.95
C GLU A 53 3.95 -5.20 9.38
N LEU A 54 4.66 -4.24 8.77
CA LEU A 54 4.53 -2.82 9.08
C LEU A 54 3.15 -2.27 8.67
N ILE A 55 2.64 -2.69 7.50
CA ILE A 55 1.31 -2.33 7.03
C ILE A 55 0.24 -2.84 8.02
N LEU A 56 0.31 -4.11 8.41
CA LEU A 56 -0.65 -4.72 9.35
C LEU A 56 -0.53 -4.15 10.75
N GLY A 57 0.69 -3.86 11.22
CA GLY A 57 0.93 -3.17 12.48
C GLY A 57 0.23 -1.81 12.51
N PHE A 58 0.40 -1.01 11.45
CA PHE A 58 -0.28 0.27 11.33
C PHE A 58 -1.81 0.13 11.30
N LEU A 59 -2.34 -0.85 10.55
CA LEU A 59 -3.78 -1.13 10.48
C LEU A 59 -4.36 -1.50 11.86
N ASN A 60 -3.62 -2.28 12.65
CA ASN A 60 -3.99 -2.62 14.03
C ASN A 60 -4.03 -1.40 14.96
N GLU A 61 -3.20 -0.40 14.73
CA GLU A 61 -3.24 0.85 15.48
C GLU A 61 -4.44 1.73 15.09
N VAL A 62 -4.69 1.89 13.79
CA VAL A 62 -5.75 2.78 13.27
C VAL A 62 -7.13 2.13 13.26
N LYS A 63 -7.23 0.81 13.43
CA LYS A 63 -8.45 0.02 13.62
C LYS A 63 -9.57 0.41 12.64
N PRO A 64 -9.41 0.13 11.32
CA PRO A 64 -10.53 0.18 10.39
C PRO A 64 -11.61 -0.84 10.81
N SER A 65 -12.86 -0.63 10.37
CA SER A 65 -13.92 -1.62 10.61
C SER A 65 -13.78 -2.84 9.70
N PHE A 66 -13.19 -2.65 8.51
CA PHE A 66 -12.89 -3.69 7.54
C PHE A 66 -11.71 -3.23 6.67
N THR A 67 -10.78 -4.15 6.36
CA THR A 67 -9.65 -3.90 5.46
C THR A 67 -9.73 -4.77 4.22
N CYS A 68 -9.72 -4.19 3.02
CA CYS A 68 -9.67 -4.94 1.77
C CYS A 68 -8.40 -4.62 0.99
N PHE A 69 -7.50 -5.59 0.77
CA PHE A 69 -6.44 -5.42 -0.23
C PHE A 69 -6.98 -5.71 -1.62
N LEU A 70 -6.84 -4.75 -2.54
CA LEU A 70 -7.20 -4.91 -3.95
C LEU A 70 -5.92 -5.06 -4.78
N LEU A 71 -5.77 -6.20 -5.45
CA LEU A 71 -4.61 -6.54 -6.28
C LEU A 71 -4.99 -6.56 -7.77
N ASP A 72 -4.12 -6.08 -8.64
CA ASP A 72 -4.31 -6.25 -10.09
C ASP A 72 -4.08 -7.73 -10.47
N SER A 73 -5.15 -8.37 -10.94
CA SER A 73 -5.16 -9.77 -11.39
C SER A 73 -4.25 -10.05 -12.60
N GLN A 74 -3.84 -9.01 -13.34
CA GLN A 74 -2.91 -9.13 -14.46
C GLN A 74 -1.48 -9.43 -14.01
N ILE A 75 -1.18 -9.22 -12.72
CA ILE A 75 0.10 -9.59 -12.14
C ILE A 75 0.08 -11.08 -11.81
N SER A 76 1.13 -11.80 -12.26
CA SER A 76 1.26 -13.24 -12.02
C SER A 76 1.15 -13.58 -10.54
N LYS A 77 0.53 -14.72 -10.22
CA LYS A 77 0.33 -15.24 -8.86
C LYS A 77 -0.48 -14.32 -7.91
N SER A 78 -1.19 -13.30 -8.40
CA SER A 78 -2.01 -12.41 -7.55
C SER A 78 -3.04 -13.13 -6.69
N GLY A 79 -3.62 -14.23 -7.18
CA GLY A 79 -4.56 -15.04 -6.39
C GLY A 79 -3.90 -15.75 -5.20
N LEU A 80 -2.66 -16.22 -5.37
CA LEU A 80 -1.87 -16.81 -4.28
C LEU A 80 -1.46 -15.72 -3.27
N PHE A 81 -1.09 -14.55 -3.75
CA PHE A 81 -0.71 -13.42 -2.90
C PHE A 81 -1.91 -12.90 -2.09
N ALA A 82 -3.09 -12.78 -2.71
CA ALA A 82 -4.34 -12.48 -2.00
C ALA A 82 -4.63 -13.50 -0.90
N ARG A 83 -4.44 -14.80 -1.16
CA ARG A 83 -4.60 -15.83 -0.13
C ARG A 83 -3.65 -15.61 1.05
N MET A 84 -2.38 -15.36 0.78
CA MET A 84 -1.38 -15.10 1.82
C MET A 84 -1.73 -13.85 2.64
N LEU A 85 -2.22 -12.78 2.01
CA LEU A 85 -2.66 -11.57 2.71
C LEU A 85 -3.88 -11.82 3.60
N ARG A 86 -4.86 -12.62 3.16
CA ARG A 86 -5.98 -13.05 4.01
C ARG A 86 -5.51 -13.83 5.23
N GLU A 87 -4.59 -14.79 5.04
CA GLU A 87 -4.01 -15.57 6.15
C GLU A 87 -3.32 -14.64 7.16
N LYS A 88 -2.59 -13.62 6.70
CA LYS A 88 -1.94 -12.63 7.57
C LYS A 88 -2.91 -11.69 8.29
N LEU A 89 -4.01 -11.29 7.65
CA LEU A 89 -5.08 -10.51 8.28
C LEU A 89 -5.70 -11.29 9.44
N ASP A 90 -6.03 -12.57 9.21
CA ASP A 90 -6.59 -13.47 10.22
C ASP A 90 -5.62 -13.69 11.39
N GLU A 91 -4.34 -13.98 11.11
CA GLU A 91 -3.28 -14.10 12.12
C GLU A 91 -3.15 -12.85 13.00
N CYS A 92 -3.41 -11.66 12.45
CA CYS A 92 -3.34 -10.39 13.16
C CYS A 92 -4.66 -9.98 13.84
N GLY A 93 -5.74 -10.76 13.68
CA GLY A 93 -7.07 -10.43 14.17
C GLY A 93 -7.69 -9.19 13.51
N ILE A 94 -7.29 -8.88 12.28
CA ILE A 94 -7.80 -7.74 11.51
C ILE A 94 -8.94 -8.24 10.63
N GLU A 95 -10.15 -7.73 10.86
CA GLU A 95 -11.30 -7.99 9.99
C GLU A 95 -11.00 -7.47 8.57
N GLY A 96 -11.00 -8.39 7.59
CA GLY A 96 -10.64 -8.02 6.24
C GLY A 96 -10.58 -9.14 5.21
N ASP A 97 -10.24 -8.75 3.99
CA ASP A 97 -10.11 -9.62 2.83
C ASP A 97 -8.97 -9.11 1.91
N ALA A 98 -8.57 -9.94 0.96
CA ALA A 98 -7.75 -9.56 -0.17
C ALA A 98 -8.35 -10.15 -1.45
N LYS A 99 -8.64 -9.31 -2.44
CA LYS A 99 -9.23 -9.70 -3.73
C LYS A 99 -8.37 -9.28 -4.90
N THR A 100 -8.59 -9.93 -6.05
CA THR A 100 -7.97 -9.57 -7.31
C THR A 100 -8.99 -8.95 -8.26
N SER A 101 -8.56 -7.99 -9.08
CA SER A 101 -9.40 -7.36 -10.11
C SER A 101 -8.64 -7.12 -11.40
N LYS A 102 -9.33 -7.22 -12.54
CA LYS A 102 -8.80 -6.81 -13.85
C LYS A 102 -8.81 -5.29 -14.05
N HIS A 103 -9.53 -4.58 -13.19
CA HIS A 103 -9.79 -3.15 -13.28
C HIS A 103 -9.56 -2.47 -11.92
N ALA A 104 -8.45 -2.82 -11.25
CA ALA A 104 -8.14 -2.36 -9.89
C ALA A 104 -8.21 -0.83 -9.77
N ASP A 105 -7.52 -0.08 -10.65
CA ASP A 105 -7.58 1.38 -10.66
C ASP A 105 -8.99 1.94 -10.77
N TYR A 106 -9.83 1.34 -11.62
CA TYR A 106 -11.22 1.77 -11.79
C TYR A 106 -12.02 1.52 -10.50
N GLU A 107 -11.87 0.35 -9.89
CA GLU A 107 -12.53 0.03 -8.61
C GLU A 107 -12.06 0.95 -7.47
N LEU A 108 -10.76 1.29 -7.42
CA LEU A 108 -10.21 2.23 -6.44
C LEU A 108 -10.82 3.62 -6.64
N LYS A 109 -10.80 4.16 -7.87
CA LYS A 109 -11.33 5.50 -8.18
C LYS A 109 -12.81 5.65 -7.86
N ASN A 110 -13.59 4.58 -8.02
CA ASN A 110 -15.04 4.57 -7.80
C ASN A 110 -15.44 3.96 -6.44
N SER A 111 -14.50 3.74 -5.52
CA SER A 111 -14.81 3.17 -4.21
C SER A 111 -15.58 4.15 -3.33
N GLU A 112 -16.61 3.65 -2.64
CA GLU A 112 -17.31 4.42 -1.60
C GLU A 112 -16.58 4.42 -0.24
N CYS A 113 -15.64 3.47 -0.08
CA CYS A 113 -14.77 3.29 1.08
C CYS A 113 -13.64 4.34 1.09
N ILE A 114 -12.82 4.33 2.15
CA ILE A 114 -11.55 5.06 2.12
C ILE A 114 -10.58 4.29 1.24
N VAL A 115 -9.98 4.94 0.26
CA VAL A 115 -8.90 4.39 -0.55
C VAL A 115 -7.57 4.68 0.12
N ALA A 116 -6.73 3.66 0.29
CA ALA A 116 -5.34 3.79 0.71
C ALA A 116 -4.44 3.51 -0.48
N SER A 117 -3.79 4.54 -1.01
CA SER A 117 -2.83 4.41 -2.12
C SER A 117 -1.60 5.28 -1.86
N GLY A 118 -0.52 4.96 -2.56
CA GLY A 118 0.67 5.80 -2.71
C GLY A 118 0.78 6.40 -4.11
N ASP A 119 -0.15 6.10 -5.02
CA ASP A 119 -0.14 6.61 -6.39
C ASP A 119 -0.88 7.95 -6.46
N GLY A 120 -0.18 9.00 -6.88
CA GLY A 120 -0.73 10.34 -7.08
C GLY A 120 -1.99 10.35 -7.95
N VAL A 121 -2.08 9.52 -8.99
CA VAL A 121 -3.26 9.45 -9.88
C VAL A 121 -4.49 8.93 -9.13
N ILE A 122 -4.32 7.94 -8.25
CA ILE A 122 -5.41 7.43 -7.42
C ILE A 122 -5.77 8.46 -6.35
N ILE A 123 -4.77 9.08 -5.73
CA ILE A 123 -4.94 10.14 -4.72
C ILE A 123 -5.69 11.35 -5.28
N ASP A 124 -5.45 11.74 -6.53
CA ASP A 124 -6.13 12.89 -7.13
C ASP A 124 -7.56 12.56 -7.63
N SER A 125 -7.86 11.28 -7.85
CA SER A 125 -9.11 10.86 -8.51
C SER A 125 -10.16 10.27 -7.56
N ALA A 126 -9.75 9.64 -6.46
CA ALA A 126 -10.67 8.94 -5.57
C ALA A 126 -11.37 9.91 -4.60
N GLY A 127 -12.69 9.76 -4.44
CA GLY A 127 -13.50 10.70 -3.63
C GLY A 127 -13.15 10.72 -2.14
N LYS A 128 -12.62 9.63 -1.58
CA LYS A 128 -12.11 9.53 -0.21
C LYS A 128 -10.80 8.76 -0.24
N VAL A 129 -9.67 9.43 -0.10
CA VAL A 129 -8.36 8.79 -0.23
C VAL A 129 -7.37 9.31 0.80
N VAL A 130 -6.47 8.43 1.21
CA VAL A 130 -5.35 8.74 2.10
C VAL A 130 -4.05 8.29 1.44
N ASN A 131 -3.02 9.13 1.53
CA ASN A 131 -1.66 8.70 1.21
C ASN A 131 -1.18 7.76 2.32
N PHE A 132 -1.34 6.46 2.10
CA PHE A 132 -1.14 5.46 3.14
C PHE A 132 0.33 5.34 3.54
N LEU A 133 1.25 5.38 2.57
CA LEU A 133 2.70 5.33 2.85
C LEU A 133 3.11 6.48 3.77
N ARG A 134 2.63 7.71 3.49
CA ARG A 134 2.88 8.87 4.36
C ARG A 134 2.32 8.66 5.77
N CYS A 135 1.14 8.06 5.90
CA CYS A 135 0.55 7.74 7.19
C CYS A 135 1.39 6.71 7.97
N VAL A 136 1.85 5.64 7.31
CA VAL A 136 2.69 4.60 7.94
C VAL A 136 4.01 5.19 8.41
N VAL A 137 4.72 5.94 7.55
CA VAL A 137 5.97 6.63 7.91
C VAL A 137 5.79 7.54 9.11
N SER A 138 4.70 8.32 9.14
CA SER A 138 4.42 9.23 10.25
C SER A 138 4.11 8.48 11.56
N GLY A 139 3.66 7.23 11.47
CA GLY A 139 3.41 6.35 12.62
C GLY A 139 4.68 5.67 13.16
N PHE A 140 5.66 5.41 12.30
CA PHE A 140 6.92 4.74 12.66
C PHE A 140 8.12 5.65 12.40
N LYS A 141 8.58 6.36 13.44
CA LYS A 141 9.74 7.28 13.36
C LYS A 141 11.00 6.62 12.77
N GLU A 142 11.18 5.32 13.00
CA GLU A 142 12.29 4.52 12.50
C GLU A 142 12.34 4.43 10.96
N LEU A 143 11.20 4.64 10.29
CA LEU A 143 11.11 4.64 8.83
C LEU A 143 11.54 5.98 8.21
N GLU A 144 11.66 7.06 9.01
CA GLU A 144 12.11 8.36 8.50
C GLU A 144 13.55 8.28 7.95
N ASP A 145 14.41 7.45 8.54
CA ASP A 145 15.80 7.24 8.11
C ASP A 145 15.93 6.51 6.77
N GLY A 146 14.85 5.88 6.30
CA GLY A 146 14.77 5.19 5.00
C GLY A 146 14.30 6.09 3.86
N ILE A 147 14.01 7.36 4.14
CA ILE A 147 13.45 8.29 3.17
C ILE A 147 14.54 9.24 2.68
N ILE A 148 14.81 9.19 1.38
CA ILE A 148 15.65 10.20 0.73
C ILE A 148 14.78 11.44 0.55
N ARG A 149 15.03 12.48 1.35
CA ARG A 149 14.45 13.81 1.16
C ARG A 149 15.21 14.50 0.04
N ILE A 150 14.53 14.79 -1.06
CA ILE A 150 15.06 15.71 -2.05
C ILE A 150 14.74 17.10 -1.53
N ASP A 151 15.68 17.72 -0.81
CA ASP A 151 15.59 19.15 -0.53
C ASP A 151 15.61 19.88 -1.89
N GLY A 152 14.49 20.50 -2.25
CA GLY A 152 14.35 21.21 -3.50
C GLY A 152 15.42 22.29 -3.65
N VAL A 153 16.25 22.16 -4.69
CA VAL A 153 16.72 23.33 -5.42
C VAL A 153 15.48 23.85 -6.17
N LEU A 154 15.02 25.02 -5.75
CA LEU A 154 14.01 25.84 -6.45
C LEU A 154 14.40 26.08 -7.92
#